data_AF-B8LKA4-F1
#
_entry.id   AF-B8LKA4-F1
#
_cell.length_a   1.000
_cell.length_b   1.000
_cell.length_c   1.000
_cell.angle_alpha   90.00
_cell.angle_beta   90.00
_cell.angle_gamma   90.00
#
_symmetry.space_group_name_H-M   'P 1'
#
loop_
_entity.id
_entity.type
_entity.pdbx_description
1 polymer ?
#
loop_
_entity_poly.entity_id
_entity_poly.type
_entity_poly.pdbx_seq_one_letter_code
_entity_poly.pdbx_strand_id
1 'polypeptide(L)'
;MPGSANPRYSDQNTKDANELAKEIMNLNLASAENHMGIQSLLIQRMSETGGDVYFHKFLPPDKTFKPSRFFIDSQQQYKSNFEEYSKNNSVVPGVNAVGIIRAPHGDGKEAIVLVTPFLSENIHIGDAFSLGLGYSLFQLFSRTIWLAKDFVWLAADSKYGTHAAVAAWLKDYHEPIFYHSSSFLKSESLVDDLHPTEEKGPSYKQTDYNTLDDFQRAGTIGAALVFKVQENQIQSDKDNLNVYAEASNGQMPNLDLINVVNFLAVHRQGLHTRVESFFFMLSWKWLSVLGEILEWLGKVAFTLNPEWKFGLPSEEYVQGAAGLASSIYHQALGISTGAHGSFRDYQVDAITLEVSLRFSLENEMTRISYLLKLGSLEGLLCSQEQGCNNHLNSRSVGKLEGS
;
A
#
# COMPACT_ATOMS: atom_id res chain seq x y z
N MET A 1 -7.99 -20.82 -10.92
CA MET A 1 -7.23 -19.77 -10.21
C MET A 1 -5.94 -19.49 -10.97
N PRO A 2 -5.41 -18.25 -11.01
CA PRO A 2 -4.18 -17.90 -11.73
C PRO A 2 -2.95 -18.45 -10.97
N GLY A 3 -2.87 -19.77 -10.84
CA GLY A 3 -1.81 -20.50 -10.16
C GLY A 3 -0.79 -21.13 -11.12
N SER A 4 -0.94 -20.95 -12.43
CA SER A 4 -0.06 -21.55 -13.46
C SER A 4 0.94 -20.59 -14.08
N ALA A 5 0.98 -19.32 -13.65
CA ALA A 5 1.82 -18.30 -14.25
C ALA A 5 3.17 -18.19 -13.54
N ASN A 6 4.26 -18.35 -14.31
CA ASN A 6 5.58 -17.90 -13.88
C ASN A 6 5.49 -16.42 -13.45
N PRO A 7 6.09 -16.04 -12.29
CA PRO A 7 6.12 -14.65 -11.88
C PRO A 7 6.75 -13.80 -13.00
N ARG A 8 6.12 -12.68 -13.38
CA ARG A 8 6.71 -11.76 -14.38
C ARG A 8 7.72 -10.84 -13.72
N TYR A 9 7.53 -10.58 -12.43
CA TYR A 9 8.54 -9.97 -11.59
C TYR A 9 9.87 -10.73 -11.70
N SER A 10 10.90 -10.03 -12.16
CA SER A 10 12.21 -10.61 -12.52
C SER A 10 13.35 -10.10 -11.63
N ASP A 11 14.54 -10.67 -11.82
CA ASP A 11 15.77 -10.19 -11.15
C ASP A 11 16.09 -8.73 -11.53
N GLN A 12 15.71 -8.27 -12.72
CA GLN A 12 15.91 -6.87 -13.11
C GLN A 12 15.00 -5.95 -12.29
N ASN A 13 13.73 -6.31 -12.11
CA ASN A 13 12.81 -5.56 -11.25
C ASN A 13 13.32 -5.50 -9.81
N THR A 14 13.92 -6.60 -9.35
CA THR A 14 14.55 -6.68 -8.03
C THR A 14 15.73 -5.72 -7.89
N LYS A 15 16.57 -5.61 -8.92
CA LYS A 15 17.69 -4.65 -8.94
C LYS A 15 17.19 -3.21 -8.92
N ASP A 16 16.21 -2.89 -9.78
CA ASP A 16 15.62 -1.56 -9.88
C ASP A 16 14.97 -1.13 -8.54
N ALA A 17 14.27 -2.05 -7.87
CA ALA A 17 13.72 -1.83 -6.52
C ALA A 17 14.81 -1.56 -5.47
N ASN A 18 15.87 -2.38 -5.48
CA ASN A 18 16.99 -2.27 -4.53
C ASN A 18 17.79 -0.97 -4.74
N GLU A 19 17.96 -0.54 -5.99
CA GLU A 19 18.63 0.71 -6.35
C GLU A 19 17.85 1.91 -5.82
N LEU A 20 16.53 1.97 -6.06
CA LEU A 20 15.70 3.05 -5.52
C LEU A 20 15.73 3.07 -3.98
N ALA A 21 15.64 1.92 -3.33
CA ALA A 21 15.69 1.84 -1.87
C ALA A 21 17.03 2.39 -1.31
N LYS A 22 18.15 2.15 -2.00
CA LYS A 22 19.47 2.71 -1.64
C LYS A 22 19.52 4.22 -1.84
N GLU A 23 18.97 4.74 -2.94
CA GLU A 23 18.92 6.18 -3.20
C GLU A 23 18.12 6.92 -2.15
N ILE A 24 16.94 6.41 -1.81
CA ILE A 24 16.08 6.94 -0.75
C ILE A 24 16.82 6.98 0.59
N MET A 25 17.53 5.90 0.92
CA MET A 25 18.34 5.83 2.14
C MET A 25 19.48 6.84 2.17
N ASN A 26 20.15 7.04 1.04
CA ASN A 26 21.24 8.01 0.93
C ASN A 26 20.73 9.45 1.01
N LEU A 27 19.55 9.75 0.46
CA LEU A 27 18.93 11.07 0.57
C LEU A 27 18.58 11.41 2.03
N ASN A 28 18.08 10.45 2.80
CA ASN A 28 17.80 10.65 4.23
C ASN A 28 19.05 11.08 5.03
N LEU A 29 20.22 10.56 4.65
CA LEU A 29 21.49 10.92 5.30
C LEU A 29 22.00 12.31 4.87
N ALA A 30 21.60 12.79 3.70
CA ALA A 30 22.12 14.02 3.08
C ALA A 30 21.26 15.27 3.36
N SER A 31 19.97 15.13 3.63
CA SER A 31 19.04 16.27 3.74
C SER A 31 18.20 16.24 5.02
N ALA A 32 18.72 16.80 6.11
CA ALA A 32 17.89 17.13 7.28
C ALA A 32 16.94 18.33 7.03
N GLU A 33 17.17 19.11 5.96
CA GLU A 33 16.45 20.36 5.69
C GLU A 33 15.51 20.31 4.47
N ASN A 34 15.57 19.26 3.64
CA ASN A 34 14.80 19.20 2.39
C ASN A 34 13.54 18.30 2.54
N HIS A 35 12.43 18.89 2.98
CA HIS A 35 11.18 18.19 3.30
C HIS A 35 10.49 17.46 2.12
N MET A 36 10.92 17.71 0.87
CA MET A 36 10.36 17.08 -0.34
C MET A 36 11.36 16.21 -1.11
N GLY A 37 12.55 15.94 -0.57
CA GLY A 37 13.62 15.22 -1.31
C GLY A 37 13.19 13.84 -1.82
N ILE A 38 12.53 13.05 -0.97
CA ILE A 38 12.05 11.70 -1.33
C ILE A 38 10.91 11.78 -2.35
N GLN A 39 9.93 12.66 -2.13
CA GLN A 39 8.79 12.84 -3.02
C GLN A 39 9.25 13.27 -4.42
N SER A 40 10.18 14.22 -4.50
CA SER A 40 10.75 14.69 -5.76
C SER A 40 11.50 13.59 -6.51
N LEU A 41 12.29 12.77 -5.79
CA LEU A 41 12.93 11.59 -6.39
C LEU A 41 11.88 10.63 -6.95
N LEU A 42 10.83 10.33 -6.19
CA LEU A 42 9.76 9.42 -6.62
C LEU A 42 9.03 9.94 -7.86
N ILE A 43 8.67 11.22 -7.90
CA ILE A 43 8.02 11.85 -9.06
C ILE A 43 8.91 11.79 -10.30
N GLN A 44 10.20 12.07 -10.16
CA GLN A 44 11.16 11.93 -11.25
C GLN A 44 11.17 10.50 -11.79
N ARG A 45 11.34 9.51 -10.90
CA ARG A 45 11.39 8.09 -11.26
C ARG A 45 10.10 7.60 -11.90
N MET A 46 8.94 7.99 -11.38
CA MET A 46 7.64 7.66 -11.98
C MET A 46 7.51 8.30 -13.37
N SER A 47 7.91 9.57 -13.54
CA SER A 47 7.86 10.29 -14.82
C SER A 47 8.75 9.63 -15.88
N GLU A 48 9.92 9.13 -15.50
CA GLU A 48 10.85 8.42 -16.40
C GLU A 48 10.23 7.14 -16.99
N THR A 49 9.27 6.52 -16.28
CA THR A 49 8.53 5.35 -16.80
C THR A 49 7.44 5.71 -17.81
N GLY A 50 7.15 7.00 -18.01
CA GLY A 50 6.11 7.49 -18.89
C GLY A 50 4.70 7.58 -18.26
N GLY A 51 4.60 7.45 -16.94
CA GLY A 51 3.35 7.67 -16.21
C GLY A 51 3.02 9.15 -16.01
N ASP A 52 1.74 9.45 -15.83
CA ASP A 52 1.28 10.76 -15.38
C ASP A 52 1.65 10.92 -13.90
N VAL A 53 2.17 12.07 -13.48
CA VAL A 53 2.67 12.28 -12.12
C VAL A 53 2.23 13.63 -11.54
N TYR A 54 2.00 13.68 -10.23
CA TYR A 54 1.70 14.91 -9.51
C TYR A 54 1.96 14.78 -8.00
N PHE A 55 2.19 15.91 -7.35
CA PHE A 55 2.21 16.03 -5.90
C PHE A 55 0.80 16.26 -5.36
N HIS A 56 0.48 15.63 -4.23
CA HIS A 56 -0.77 15.86 -3.53
C HIS A 56 -0.49 16.35 -2.11
N LYS A 57 -0.74 17.65 -1.88
CA LYS A 57 -0.51 18.34 -0.61
C LYS A 57 -1.76 18.25 0.26
N PHE A 58 -1.58 17.92 1.54
CA PHE A 58 -2.69 17.81 2.49
C PHE A 58 -2.34 18.36 3.87
N LEU A 59 -3.37 18.74 4.63
CA LEU A 59 -3.22 19.30 5.97
C LEU A 59 -3.26 18.21 7.04
N PRO A 60 -2.71 18.49 8.24
CA PRO A 60 -2.99 17.65 9.39
C PRO A 60 -4.50 17.51 9.62
N PRO A 61 -4.98 16.30 9.95
CA PRO A 61 -6.38 16.09 10.28
C PRO A 61 -6.76 16.88 11.54
N ASP A 62 -7.96 17.42 11.57
CA ASP A 62 -8.51 18.11 12.74
C ASP A 62 -8.53 17.16 13.95
N LYS A 63 -7.79 17.50 15.02
CA LYS A 63 -7.69 16.66 16.24
C LYS A 63 -8.98 16.60 17.05
N THR A 64 -9.99 17.41 16.71
CA THR A 64 -11.24 17.49 17.48
C THR A 64 -12.32 16.62 16.85
N PHE A 65 -12.60 15.48 17.48
CA PHE A 65 -13.80 14.71 17.20
C PHE A 65 -15.04 15.59 17.46
N LYS A 66 -15.83 15.87 16.42
CA LYS A 66 -17.08 16.61 16.52
C LYS A 66 -18.24 15.64 16.28
N PRO A 67 -18.94 15.16 17.33
CA PRO A 67 -19.99 14.15 17.22
C PRO A 67 -21.15 14.55 16.28
N SER A 68 -21.34 15.85 16.05
CA SER A 68 -22.37 16.39 15.15
C SER A 68 -21.91 16.57 13.70
N ARG A 69 -20.65 16.25 13.38
CA ARG A 69 -20.06 16.40 12.04
C ARG A 69 -19.58 15.07 11.46
N PHE A 70 -20.23 13.97 11.83
CA PHE A 70 -19.90 12.62 11.38
C PHE A 70 -19.83 12.46 9.85
N PHE A 71 -20.49 13.34 9.08
CA PHE A 71 -20.58 13.27 7.62
C PHE A 71 -20.33 14.60 6.90
N ILE A 72 -19.93 15.67 7.60
CA ILE A 72 -19.86 17.02 7.00
C ILE A 72 -18.64 17.75 7.52
N ASP A 73 -17.54 17.61 6.80
CA ASP A 73 -16.55 18.67 6.71
C ASP A 73 -16.62 19.20 5.28
N SER A 74 -17.24 20.37 5.10
CA SER A 74 -17.46 20.90 3.76
C SER A 74 -16.11 21.19 3.11
N GLN A 75 -15.94 20.77 1.86
CA GLN A 75 -14.73 21.03 1.06
C GLN A 75 -14.34 22.51 1.06
N GLN A 76 -15.33 23.41 1.14
CA GLN A 76 -15.12 24.85 1.24
C GLN A 76 -14.44 25.29 2.55
N GLN A 77 -14.77 24.64 3.68
CA GLN A 77 -14.14 24.91 4.97
C GLN A 77 -12.71 24.35 5.01
N TYR A 78 -12.49 23.16 4.45
CA TYR A 78 -11.13 22.60 4.30
C TYR A 78 -10.27 23.51 3.41
N LYS A 79 -10.83 24.03 2.31
CA LYS A 79 -10.19 25.01 1.42
C LYS A 79 -9.84 26.32 2.15
N SER A 80 -10.78 26.91 2.89
CA SER A 80 -10.50 28.15 3.63
C SER A 80 -9.39 27.95 4.67
N ASN A 81 -9.42 26.81 5.35
CA ASN A 81 -8.38 26.44 6.30
C ASN A 81 -7.03 26.27 5.60
N PHE A 82 -6.98 25.60 4.45
CA PHE A 82 -5.76 25.43 3.66
C PHE A 82 -5.15 26.76 3.21
N GLU A 83 -5.98 27.66 2.68
CA GLU A 83 -5.53 29.00 2.29
C GLU A 83 -5.05 29.83 3.49
N GLU A 84 -5.67 29.69 4.66
CA GLU A 84 -5.26 30.37 5.89
C GLU A 84 -3.95 29.81 6.46
N TYR A 85 -3.79 28.48 6.49
CA TYR A 85 -2.57 27.82 6.94
C TYR A 85 -1.37 28.13 6.05
N SER A 86 -1.57 28.13 4.74
CA SER A 86 -0.52 28.48 3.77
C SER A 86 -0.08 29.95 3.91
N LYS A 87 -1.01 30.87 4.19
CA LYS A 87 -0.67 32.28 4.43
C LYS A 87 0.07 32.52 5.75
N ASN A 88 -0.27 31.76 6.79
CA ASN A 88 0.27 31.95 8.13
C ASN A 88 1.59 31.19 8.37
N ASN A 89 2.04 30.37 7.42
CA ASN A 89 3.22 29.50 7.48
C ASN A 89 3.36 28.70 8.81
N SER A 90 2.23 28.45 9.48
CA SER A 90 2.21 27.93 10.85
C SER A 90 2.22 26.40 10.89
N VAL A 91 1.93 25.75 9.76
CA VAL A 91 1.81 24.29 9.63
C VAL A 91 2.37 23.87 8.27
N VAL A 92 3.37 22.98 8.28
CA VAL A 92 3.97 22.41 7.07
C VAL A 92 3.07 21.28 6.53
N PRO A 93 2.49 21.38 5.32
CA PRO A 93 1.61 20.34 4.79
C PRO A 93 2.35 19.01 4.62
N GLY A 94 1.60 17.90 4.65
CA GLY A 94 2.08 16.61 4.18
C GLY A 94 2.02 16.56 2.66
N VAL A 95 2.94 15.82 2.02
CA VAL A 95 3.02 15.74 0.55
C VAL A 95 3.12 14.30 0.10
N ASN A 96 2.07 13.81 -0.56
CA ASN A 96 2.09 12.52 -1.24
C ASN A 96 2.68 12.68 -2.65
N ALA A 97 3.37 11.65 -3.13
CA ALA A 97 3.76 11.53 -4.54
C ALA A 97 2.85 10.50 -5.24
N VAL A 98 2.25 10.90 -6.37
CA VAL A 98 1.28 10.08 -7.09
C VAL A 98 1.73 9.86 -8.51
N GLY A 99 1.69 8.60 -8.96
CA GLY A 99 1.91 8.20 -10.34
C GLY A 99 0.71 7.42 -10.89
N ILE A 100 0.35 7.65 -12.15
CA ILE A 100 -0.73 6.95 -12.86
C ILE A 100 -0.18 6.36 -14.15
N ILE A 101 -0.32 5.05 -14.32
CA ILE A 101 -0.16 4.36 -15.61
C ILE A 101 -1.53 4.16 -16.23
N ARG A 102 -1.73 4.69 -17.43
CA ARG A 102 -2.96 4.50 -18.21
C ARG A 102 -3.01 3.10 -18.81
N ALA A 103 -4.14 2.43 -18.66
CA ALA A 103 -4.35 1.09 -19.22
C ALA A 103 -4.35 1.11 -20.76
N PRO A 104 -3.46 0.34 -21.45
CA PRO A 104 -3.43 0.33 -22.91
C PRO A 104 -4.67 -0.33 -23.54
N HIS A 105 -5.32 -1.27 -22.84
CA HIS A 105 -6.54 -1.97 -23.29
C HIS A 105 -7.79 -1.59 -22.49
N GLY A 106 -7.64 -0.71 -21.50
CA GLY A 106 -8.76 -0.16 -20.76
C GLY A 106 -9.39 1.02 -21.49
N ASP A 107 -10.65 1.30 -21.17
CA ASP A 107 -11.32 2.54 -21.58
C ASP A 107 -11.02 3.72 -20.63
N GLY A 108 -10.08 3.53 -19.70
CA GLY A 108 -9.70 4.49 -18.65
C GLY A 108 -10.80 4.71 -17.59
N LYS A 109 -11.83 3.86 -17.52
CA LYS A 109 -12.94 4.04 -16.57
C LYS A 109 -12.75 3.38 -15.22
N GLU A 110 -11.84 2.43 -15.10
CA GLU A 110 -11.53 1.75 -13.85
C GLU A 110 -10.05 1.92 -13.49
N ALA A 111 -9.75 1.88 -12.19
CA ALA A 111 -8.39 1.90 -11.68
C ALA A 111 -8.17 0.93 -10.51
N ILE A 112 -6.92 0.52 -10.33
CA ILE A 112 -6.43 -0.18 -9.14
C ILE A 112 -5.37 0.70 -8.48
N VAL A 113 -5.41 0.79 -7.15
CA VAL A 113 -4.49 1.64 -6.39
C VAL A 113 -3.52 0.77 -5.57
N LEU A 114 -2.22 1.01 -5.73
CA LEU A 114 -1.19 0.56 -4.81
C LEU A 114 -0.80 1.73 -3.90
N VAL A 115 -0.83 1.53 -2.59
CA VAL A 115 -0.40 2.52 -1.60
C VAL A 115 0.83 2.01 -0.87
N THR A 116 1.91 2.79 -0.88
CA THR A 116 3.12 2.53 -0.10
C THR A 116 3.36 3.70 0.84
N PRO A 117 3.04 3.55 2.14
CA PRO A 117 3.25 4.61 3.09
C PRO A 117 4.73 4.73 3.48
N PHE A 118 5.18 5.95 3.74
CA PHE A 118 6.53 6.24 4.22
C PHE A 118 6.52 7.49 5.09
N LEU A 119 7.45 7.58 6.04
CA LEU A 119 7.63 8.79 6.84
C LEU A 119 8.72 9.66 6.21
N SER A 120 8.35 10.85 5.71
CA SER A 120 9.30 11.76 5.04
C SER A 120 10.39 12.31 5.97
N GLU A 121 10.07 12.53 7.25
CA GLU A 121 10.98 13.12 8.24
C GLU A 121 12.05 12.14 8.75
N ASN A 122 11.75 10.84 8.77
CA ASN A 122 12.67 9.81 9.23
C ASN A 122 12.31 8.48 8.58
N ILE A 123 12.88 8.24 7.41
CA ILE A 123 12.54 7.05 6.64
C ILE A 123 13.23 5.80 7.19
N HIS A 124 12.44 4.76 7.48
CA HIS A 124 12.96 3.48 7.90
C HIS A 124 13.33 2.58 6.71
N ILE A 125 14.15 1.55 6.95
CA ILE A 125 14.56 0.60 5.89
C ILE A 125 13.40 -0.20 5.31
N GLY A 126 12.40 -0.50 6.13
CA GLY A 126 11.14 -1.07 5.68
C GLY A 126 10.35 -0.15 4.75
N ASP A 127 10.36 1.16 5.00
CA ASP A 127 9.66 2.16 4.16
C ASP A 127 10.37 2.30 2.81
N ALA A 128 11.70 2.47 2.81
CA ALA A 128 12.49 2.54 1.58
C ALA A 128 12.37 1.25 0.75
N PHE A 129 12.32 0.08 1.41
CA PHE A 129 12.04 -1.20 0.76
C PHE A 129 10.64 -1.23 0.13
N SER A 130 9.63 -0.77 0.86
CA SER A 130 8.23 -0.74 0.40
C SER A 130 8.08 0.16 -0.83
N LEU A 131 8.72 1.34 -0.80
CA LEU A 131 8.78 2.26 -1.93
C LEU A 131 9.53 1.66 -3.13
N GLY A 132 10.66 0.99 -2.89
CA GLY A 132 11.41 0.25 -3.92
C GLY A 132 10.56 -0.81 -4.62
N LEU A 133 9.81 -1.60 -3.83
CA LEU A 133 8.88 -2.59 -4.39
C LEU A 133 7.76 -1.90 -5.19
N GLY A 134 7.17 -0.83 -4.65
CA GLY A 134 6.14 -0.04 -5.35
C GLY A 134 6.61 0.48 -6.72
N TYR A 135 7.81 1.04 -6.77
CA TYR A 135 8.41 1.52 -8.02
C TYR A 135 8.63 0.40 -9.04
N SER A 136 9.19 -0.72 -8.62
CA SER A 136 9.44 -1.84 -9.53
C SER A 136 8.15 -2.45 -10.11
N LEU A 137 7.06 -2.43 -9.34
CA LEU A 137 5.72 -2.79 -9.83
C LEU A 137 5.17 -1.73 -10.78
N PHE A 138 5.32 -0.44 -10.47
CA PHE A 138 4.92 0.66 -11.35
C PHE A 138 5.61 0.57 -12.72
N GLN A 139 6.92 0.33 -12.74
CA GLN A 139 7.72 0.13 -13.95
C GLN A 139 7.35 -1.17 -14.68
N LEU A 140 6.97 -2.22 -13.95
CA LEU A 140 6.47 -3.45 -14.56
C LEU A 140 5.17 -3.18 -15.31
N PHE A 141 4.19 -2.53 -14.66
CA PHE A 141 2.88 -2.25 -15.25
C PHE A 141 2.94 -1.21 -16.38
N SER A 142 3.85 -0.23 -16.32
CA SER A 142 4.05 0.71 -17.44
C SER A 142 4.49 0.03 -18.74
N ARG A 143 5.10 -1.16 -18.64
CA ARG A 143 5.57 -1.95 -19.80
C ARG A 143 4.58 -3.03 -20.22
N THR A 144 3.52 -3.27 -19.45
CA THR A 144 2.55 -4.33 -19.76
C THR A 144 1.47 -3.83 -20.71
N ILE A 145 1.38 -4.48 -21.86
CA ILE A 145 0.34 -4.16 -22.85
C ILE A 145 -1.06 -4.59 -22.43
N TRP A 146 -1.24 -5.60 -21.57
CA TRP A 146 -2.54 -6.24 -21.32
C TRP A 146 -3.35 -5.61 -20.17
N LEU A 147 -2.86 -4.54 -19.57
CA LEU A 147 -3.53 -3.85 -18.47
C LEU A 147 -4.88 -3.29 -18.94
N ALA A 148 -5.96 -3.61 -18.23
CA ALA A 148 -7.33 -3.19 -18.56
C ALA A 148 -7.86 -2.08 -17.63
N LYS A 149 -7.20 -1.81 -16.50
CA LYS A 149 -7.54 -0.72 -15.57
C LYS A 149 -6.33 0.17 -15.31
N ASP A 150 -6.54 1.46 -15.14
CA ASP A 150 -5.45 2.38 -14.81
C ASP A 150 -4.77 1.93 -13.50
N PHE A 151 -3.45 1.97 -13.46
CA PHE A 151 -2.69 1.62 -12.25
C PHE A 151 -2.20 2.88 -11.57
N VAL A 152 -2.67 3.13 -10.35
CA VAL A 152 -2.28 4.28 -9.55
C VAL A 152 -1.32 3.81 -8.47
N TRP A 153 -0.16 4.45 -8.37
CA TRP A 153 0.75 4.28 -7.24
C TRP A 153 0.75 5.56 -6.40
N LEU A 154 0.27 5.43 -5.15
CA LEU A 154 0.26 6.47 -4.14
C LEU A 154 1.38 6.19 -3.12
N ALA A 155 2.47 6.95 -3.21
CA ALA A 155 3.44 7.03 -2.13
C ALA A 155 2.92 8.03 -1.10
N ALA A 156 2.40 7.49 0.02
CA ALA A 156 1.67 8.27 1.03
C ALA A 156 2.61 8.74 2.15
N ASP A 157 2.74 10.05 2.35
CA ASP A 157 3.55 10.61 3.42
C ASP A 157 2.81 10.48 4.76
N SER A 158 3.32 9.63 5.64
CA SER A 158 2.72 9.33 6.93
C SER A 158 3.04 10.34 8.04
N LYS A 159 3.56 11.54 7.71
CA LYS A 159 3.80 12.62 8.68
C LYS A 159 2.65 12.86 9.66
N TYR A 160 1.40 12.79 9.18
CA TYR A 160 0.20 12.95 10.00
C TYR A 160 -0.58 11.64 10.22
N GLY A 161 0.10 10.52 10.05
CA GLY A 161 -0.48 9.19 10.09
C GLY A 161 -0.91 8.70 8.71
N THR A 162 -0.77 7.40 8.53
CA THR A 162 -1.00 6.72 7.25
C THR A 162 -2.44 6.86 6.76
N HIS A 163 -3.40 6.76 7.68
CA HIS A 163 -4.82 6.93 7.36
C HIS A 163 -5.11 8.34 6.87
N ALA A 164 -4.53 9.37 7.48
CA ALA A 164 -4.78 10.77 7.12
C ALA A 164 -4.31 11.08 5.70
N ALA A 165 -3.12 10.61 5.35
CA ALA A 165 -2.53 10.81 4.03
C ALA A 165 -3.37 10.21 2.90
N VAL A 166 -3.87 8.99 3.11
CA VAL A 166 -4.71 8.28 2.14
C VAL A 166 -6.13 8.86 2.10
N ALA A 167 -6.72 9.15 3.26
CA ALA A 167 -8.06 9.74 3.35
C ALA A 167 -8.14 11.11 2.68
N ALA A 168 -7.11 11.96 2.85
CA ALA A 168 -7.03 13.25 2.18
C ALA A 168 -6.96 13.08 0.66
N TRP A 169 -6.12 12.17 0.16
CA TRP A 169 -6.02 11.90 -1.27
C TRP A 169 -7.33 11.35 -1.86
N LEU A 170 -7.98 10.41 -1.16
CA LEU A 170 -9.27 9.87 -1.59
C LEU A 170 -10.37 10.93 -1.62
N LYS A 171 -10.36 11.83 -0.63
CA LYS A 171 -11.28 12.96 -0.57
C LYS A 171 -11.16 13.83 -1.83
N ASP A 172 -9.94 14.19 -2.22
CA ASP A 172 -9.70 14.99 -3.43
C ASP A 172 -9.95 14.18 -4.71
N TYR A 173 -9.75 12.86 -4.68
CA TYR A 173 -10.00 11.96 -5.80
C TYR A 173 -11.49 11.82 -6.16
N HIS A 174 -12.35 11.76 -5.14
CA HIS A 174 -13.80 11.64 -5.30
C HIS A 174 -14.50 13.00 -5.41
N GLU A 175 -13.94 14.05 -4.81
CA GLU A 175 -14.48 15.41 -4.80
C GLU A 175 -13.43 16.44 -5.25
N PRO A 176 -12.96 16.39 -6.52
CA PRO A 176 -11.87 17.25 -6.97
C PRO A 176 -12.26 18.73 -6.95
N ILE A 177 -11.42 19.55 -6.33
CA ILE A 177 -11.53 21.00 -6.37
C ILE A 177 -10.64 21.50 -7.51
N PHE A 178 -11.24 21.98 -8.60
CA PHE A 178 -10.47 22.62 -9.67
C PHE A 178 -10.00 24.00 -9.21
N TYR A 179 -8.70 24.15 -8.97
CA TYR A 179 -8.07 25.45 -8.73
C TYR A 179 -7.88 26.17 -10.06
N HIS A 180 -8.28 27.44 -10.16
CA HIS A 180 -7.75 28.31 -11.21
C HIS A 180 -6.32 28.68 -10.81
N SER A 181 -5.35 28.06 -11.49
CA SER A 181 -3.91 27.98 -11.19
C SER A 181 -3.14 29.30 -11.34
N SER A 182 -3.64 30.43 -10.79
CA SER A 182 -3.01 31.75 -11.02
C SER A 182 -2.45 32.46 -9.79
N SER A 183 -2.50 31.89 -8.58
CA SER A 183 -2.10 32.66 -7.38
C SER A 183 -1.24 31.97 -6.33
N PHE A 184 -0.87 30.68 -6.49
CA PHE A 184 -0.42 29.91 -5.31
C PHE A 184 1.08 29.56 -5.23
N LEU A 185 1.88 29.71 -6.30
CA LEU A 185 3.28 29.22 -6.30
C LEU A 185 4.33 30.26 -6.73
N LYS A 186 4.03 31.55 -6.62
CA LYS A 186 5.06 32.59 -6.80
C LYS A 186 5.96 32.81 -5.58
N SER A 187 5.72 32.12 -4.47
CA SER A 187 6.56 32.22 -3.27
C SER A 187 7.02 30.85 -2.81
N GLU A 188 7.93 30.25 -3.58
CA GLU A 188 9.04 29.38 -3.15
C GLU A 188 9.50 28.59 -4.38
N SER A 189 10.23 29.27 -5.26
CA SER A 189 11.08 28.61 -6.23
C SER A 189 12.25 27.96 -5.49
N LEU A 190 12.02 26.76 -4.95
CA LEU A 190 13.07 25.86 -4.45
C LEU A 190 13.52 24.85 -5.52
N VAL A 191 13.21 25.12 -6.80
CA VAL A 191 13.57 24.28 -7.96
C VAL A 191 14.73 24.87 -8.77
N ASP A 192 15.24 26.06 -8.40
CA ASP A 192 16.29 26.75 -9.17
C ASP A 192 17.73 26.22 -8.92
N ASP A 193 17.95 25.38 -7.90
CA ASP A 193 19.31 24.99 -7.47
C ASP A 193 19.82 23.65 -8.07
N LEU A 194 19.13 23.04 -9.04
CA LEU A 194 19.55 21.76 -9.64
C LEU A 194 20.31 21.88 -10.98
N HIS A 195 20.77 23.07 -11.38
CA HIS A 195 21.69 23.20 -12.52
C HIS A 195 23.11 23.56 -12.09
N PRO A 196 24.09 22.73 -12.51
CA PRO A 196 25.22 23.30 -13.22
C PRO A 196 25.41 22.67 -14.60
N THR A 197 25.70 23.57 -15.53
CA THR A 197 26.39 23.40 -16.82
C THR A 197 25.65 22.72 -17.97
N GLU A 198 25.31 23.58 -18.94
CA GLU A 198 24.95 23.25 -20.32
C GLU A 198 25.99 22.34 -20.97
N GLU A 199 25.66 21.06 -21.16
CA GLU A 199 26.19 20.29 -22.29
C GLU A 199 25.03 19.60 -23.03
N LYS A 200 24.97 19.85 -24.33
CA LYS A 200 23.91 19.41 -25.25
C LYS A 200 23.90 17.88 -25.39
N GLY A 201 23.08 17.20 -24.60
CA GLY A 201 22.65 15.81 -24.77
C GLY A 201 21.24 15.70 -25.37
N PRO A 202 20.80 14.50 -25.81
CA PRO A 202 19.56 14.35 -26.58
C PRO A 202 18.32 14.72 -25.76
N SER A 203 17.34 15.29 -26.44
CA SER A 203 16.08 15.81 -25.89
C SER A 203 15.30 14.74 -25.09
N TYR A 204 15.39 14.84 -23.76
CA TYR A 204 14.44 14.22 -22.85
C TYR A 204 13.19 15.10 -22.75
N LYS A 205 12.01 14.49 -22.61
CA LYS A 205 10.76 15.25 -22.35
C LYS A 205 10.95 16.01 -21.04
N GLN A 206 11.13 17.32 -21.14
CA GLN A 206 11.22 18.23 -20.00
C GLN A 206 9.83 18.25 -19.33
N THR A 207 9.70 17.64 -18.17
CA THR A 207 8.46 17.66 -17.38
C THR A 207 8.17 19.12 -17.01
N ASP A 208 7.01 19.64 -17.42
CA ASP A 208 6.61 21.00 -17.08
C ASP A 208 6.22 21.02 -15.60
N TYR A 209 7.16 21.44 -14.75
CA TYR A 209 7.01 21.49 -13.29
C TYR A 209 5.77 22.28 -12.83
N ASN A 210 5.22 23.16 -13.68
CA ASN A 210 3.98 23.89 -13.37
C ASN A 210 2.74 22.98 -13.32
N THR A 211 2.78 21.80 -13.93
CA THR A 211 1.67 20.84 -13.97
C THR A 211 1.73 19.78 -12.86
N LEU A 212 2.82 19.75 -12.07
CA LEU A 212 2.99 18.76 -11.00
C LEU A 212 2.09 19.01 -9.79
N ASP A 213 1.55 20.22 -9.63
CA ASP A 213 0.59 20.53 -8.57
C ASP A 213 -0.87 20.40 -9.05
N ASP A 214 -1.10 20.07 -10.32
CA ASP A 214 -2.45 19.84 -10.84
C ASP A 214 -2.89 18.41 -10.55
N PHE A 215 -3.97 18.27 -9.78
CA PHE A 215 -4.53 16.96 -9.43
C PHE A 215 -5.00 16.21 -10.67
N GLN A 216 -4.48 14.98 -10.85
CA GLN A 216 -4.88 14.11 -11.95
C GLN A 216 -5.68 12.90 -11.46
N ARG A 217 -6.78 12.60 -12.15
CA ARG A 217 -7.69 11.51 -11.82
C ARG A 217 -7.54 10.33 -12.78
N ALA A 218 -7.56 9.13 -12.23
CA ALA A 218 -7.69 7.87 -12.98
C ALA A 218 -9.18 7.47 -13.13
N GLY A 219 -9.43 6.30 -13.72
CA GLY A 219 -10.76 5.66 -13.70
C GLY A 219 -11.25 5.32 -12.29
N THR A 220 -12.54 5.09 -12.09
CA THR A 220 -13.13 4.71 -10.79
C THR A 220 -12.35 3.58 -10.11
N ILE A 221 -11.98 3.77 -8.85
CA ILE A 221 -11.16 2.80 -8.11
C ILE A 221 -11.99 1.55 -7.84
N GLY A 222 -11.58 0.41 -8.39
CA GLY A 222 -12.23 -0.88 -8.16
C GLY A 222 -11.64 -1.64 -6.97
N ALA A 223 -10.34 -1.52 -6.75
CA ALA A 223 -9.65 -2.15 -5.63
C ALA A 223 -8.40 -1.37 -5.22
N ALA A 224 -7.99 -1.51 -3.96
CA ALA A 224 -6.76 -0.94 -3.45
C ALA A 224 -5.96 -1.91 -2.58
N LEU A 225 -4.64 -1.83 -2.69
CA LEU A 225 -3.69 -2.59 -1.89
C LEU A 225 -2.78 -1.61 -1.17
N VAL A 226 -2.81 -1.62 0.17
CA VAL A 226 -1.82 -0.91 0.96
C VAL A 226 -0.73 -1.90 1.34
N PHE A 227 0.51 -1.61 1.00
CA PHE A 227 1.65 -2.50 1.25
C PHE A 227 2.72 -1.78 2.08
N LYS A 228 3.11 -2.40 3.19
CA LYS A 228 4.13 -1.91 4.10
C LYS A 228 5.05 -3.05 4.52
N VAL A 229 6.32 -2.75 4.71
CA VAL A 229 7.30 -3.68 5.28
C VAL A 229 7.83 -3.11 6.57
N GLN A 230 7.86 -3.93 7.61
CA GLN A 230 8.41 -3.57 8.92
C GLN A 230 9.52 -4.55 9.30
N GLU A 231 10.61 -4.03 9.85
CA GLU A 231 11.65 -4.83 10.47
C GLU A 231 11.22 -5.14 11.91
N ASN A 232 11.04 -6.42 12.24
CA ASN A 232 10.73 -6.81 13.61
C ASN A 232 12.02 -6.84 14.43
N GLN A 233 12.12 -5.97 15.44
CA GLN A 233 13.23 -6.01 16.41
C GLN A 233 13.12 -7.18 17.41
N ILE A 234 11.94 -7.77 17.54
CA ILE A 234 11.70 -8.94 18.40
C ILE A 234 11.88 -10.18 17.53
N GLN A 235 12.82 -11.06 17.93
CA GLN A 235 13.15 -12.33 17.27
C GLN A 235 11.91 -13.19 17.02
N SER A 236 11.21 -12.94 15.93
CA SER A 236 10.20 -13.86 15.41
C SER A 236 10.94 -14.95 14.65
N ASP A 237 10.62 -16.21 14.95
CA ASP A 237 11.31 -17.34 14.32
C ASP A 237 10.93 -17.51 12.84
N LYS A 238 9.93 -16.76 12.35
CA LYS A 238 9.39 -16.85 10.98
C LYS A 238 9.03 -15.47 10.40
N ASP A 239 9.09 -15.36 9.08
CA ASP A 239 8.53 -14.23 8.33
C ASP A 239 7.00 -14.26 8.43
N ASN A 240 6.39 -13.14 8.82
CA ASN A 240 4.95 -13.04 8.96
C ASN A 240 4.38 -12.03 7.95
N LEU A 241 3.24 -12.38 7.37
CA LEU A 241 2.40 -11.44 6.63
C LEU A 241 1.20 -11.11 7.52
N ASN A 242 1.18 -9.89 8.05
CA ASN A 242 0.04 -9.37 8.77
C ASN A 242 -0.97 -8.83 7.76
N VAL A 243 -2.20 -9.31 7.85
CA VAL A 243 -3.31 -8.90 6.98
C VAL A 243 -4.31 -8.11 7.80
N TYR A 244 -4.46 -6.83 7.48
CA TYR A 244 -5.47 -5.95 8.07
C TYR A 244 -6.57 -5.72 7.06
N ALA A 245 -7.77 -6.13 7.46
CA ALA A 245 -8.94 -6.17 6.61
C ALA A 245 -10.07 -5.27 7.13
N GLU A 246 -10.03 -4.90 8.39
CA GLU A 246 -11.13 -4.23 9.06
C GLU A 246 -11.05 -2.72 8.98
N ALA A 247 -12.08 -2.12 8.40
CA ALA A 247 -12.25 -0.69 8.31
C ALA A 247 -12.97 -0.07 9.52
N SER A 248 -12.91 1.26 9.60
CA SER A 248 -13.54 2.08 10.65
C SER A 248 -15.06 1.91 10.75
N ASN A 249 -15.72 1.46 9.69
CA ASN A 249 -17.16 1.17 9.67
C ASN A 249 -17.49 -0.31 9.93
N GLY A 250 -16.50 -1.14 10.27
CA GLY A 250 -16.66 -2.58 10.46
C GLY A 250 -16.88 -3.39 9.16
N GLN A 251 -16.74 -2.75 7.99
CA GLN A 251 -16.83 -3.45 6.72
C GLN A 251 -15.58 -4.30 6.48
N MET A 252 -15.80 -5.56 6.10
CA MET A 252 -14.74 -6.47 5.70
C MET A 252 -14.52 -6.45 4.18
N PRO A 253 -13.32 -6.81 3.70
CA PRO A 253 -13.04 -6.97 2.29
C PRO A 253 -13.74 -8.16 1.70
N ASN A 254 -13.91 -8.09 0.38
CA ASN A 254 -14.37 -9.23 -0.38
C ASN A 254 -13.52 -10.47 -0.03
N LEU A 255 -14.21 -11.56 0.27
CA LEU A 255 -13.64 -12.85 0.64
C LEU A 255 -12.69 -13.37 -0.43
N ASP A 256 -12.93 -13.04 -1.70
CA ASP A 256 -12.01 -13.38 -2.79
C ASP A 256 -10.64 -12.69 -2.63
N LEU A 257 -10.60 -11.43 -2.23
CA LEU A 257 -9.34 -10.70 -2.00
C LEU A 257 -8.55 -11.33 -0.85
N ILE A 258 -9.22 -11.64 0.26
CA ILE A 258 -8.60 -12.32 1.41
C ILE A 258 -8.09 -13.70 1.00
N ASN A 259 -8.87 -14.46 0.23
CA ASN A 259 -8.49 -15.79 -0.22
C ASN A 259 -7.25 -15.76 -1.12
N VAL A 260 -7.15 -14.79 -2.04
CA VAL A 260 -5.98 -14.65 -2.91
C VAL A 260 -4.75 -14.28 -2.08
N VAL A 261 -4.88 -13.35 -1.11
CA VAL A 261 -3.78 -13.01 -0.19
C VAL A 261 -3.34 -14.23 0.60
N ASN A 262 -4.28 -14.95 1.22
CA ASN A 262 -3.97 -16.14 2.00
C ASN A 262 -3.30 -17.23 1.14
N PHE A 263 -3.82 -17.46 -0.06
CA PHE A 263 -3.23 -18.42 -1.00
C PHE A 263 -1.80 -18.03 -1.40
N LEU A 264 -1.56 -16.77 -1.78
CA LEU A 264 -0.22 -16.32 -2.19
C LEU A 264 0.77 -16.30 -1.02
N ALA A 265 0.32 -15.89 0.16
CA ALA A 265 1.14 -15.86 1.36
C ALA A 265 1.56 -17.28 1.80
N VAL A 266 0.59 -18.16 1.99
CA VAL A 266 0.80 -19.52 2.52
C VAL A 266 1.43 -20.43 1.48
N HIS A 267 0.88 -20.48 0.26
CA HIS A 267 1.25 -21.51 -0.72
C HIS A 267 2.40 -21.10 -1.64
N ARG A 268 2.54 -19.81 -1.95
CA ARG A 268 3.58 -19.34 -2.89
C ARG A 268 4.84 -18.86 -2.18
N GLN A 269 4.68 -18.20 -1.04
CA GLN A 269 5.78 -17.52 -0.34
C GLN A 269 6.18 -18.15 1.01
N GLY A 270 5.43 -19.13 1.50
CA GLY A 270 5.69 -19.75 2.81
C GLY A 270 5.67 -18.72 3.96
N LEU A 271 4.96 -17.61 3.79
CA LEU A 271 4.74 -16.61 4.83
C LEU A 271 3.61 -17.10 5.72
N HIS A 272 3.80 -16.98 7.04
CA HIS A 272 2.70 -17.26 7.95
C HIS A 272 1.79 -16.04 7.98
N THR A 273 0.53 -16.20 7.59
CA THR A 273 -0.46 -15.14 7.71
C THR A 273 -0.87 -15.01 9.17
N ARG A 274 -0.83 -13.80 9.71
CA ARG A 274 -1.43 -13.48 11.00
C ARG A 274 -2.43 -12.36 10.80
N VAL A 275 -3.62 -12.52 11.36
CA VAL A 275 -4.51 -11.37 11.57
C VAL A 275 -4.03 -10.73 12.86
N GLU A 276 -3.71 -9.43 12.84
CA GLU A 276 -3.25 -8.78 14.06
C GLU A 276 -4.31 -8.87 15.17
N SER A 277 -3.82 -9.21 16.36
CA SER A 277 -4.61 -9.36 17.57
C SER A 277 -3.93 -8.56 18.67
N PHE A 278 -4.68 -7.80 19.46
CA PHE A 278 -4.14 -7.04 20.59
C PHE A 278 -3.26 -7.91 21.51
N PHE A 279 -2.07 -7.40 21.82
CA PHE A 279 -1.10 -7.98 22.76
C PHE A 279 -1.65 -8.18 24.19
N PHE A 280 -2.65 -7.40 24.60
CA PHE A 280 -3.22 -7.51 25.95
C PHE A 280 -4.10 -8.75 26.13
N MET A 281 -4.81 -9.21 25.09
CA MET A 281 -5.70 -10.39 25.17
C MET A 281 -4.96 -11.72 25.04
N LEU A 282 -3.85 -11.79 24.31
CA LEU A 282 -3.01 -13.01 24.24
C LEU A 282 -2.43 -13.41 25.60
N SER A 283 -2.33 -12.46 26.55
CA SER A 283 -1.80 -12.68 27.89
C SER A 283 -2.85 -13.16 28.92
N TRP A 284 -4.13 -13.17 28.56
CA TRP A 284 -5.18 -13.58 29.48
C TRP A 284 -5.16 -15.08 29.69
N LYS A 285 -4.72 -15.51 30.88
CA LYS A 285 -4.74 -16.91 31.35
C LYS A 285 -6.09 -17.59 31.19
N TRP A 286 -7.19 -16.83 31.13
CA TRP A 286 -8.52 -17.38 30.87
C TRP A 286 -8.68 -17.90 29.43
N LEU A 287 -8.08 -17.25 28.43
CA LEU A 287 -8.12 -17.70 27.04
C LEU A 287 -7.38 -19.02 26.85
N SER A 288 -6.21 -19.19 27.49
CA SER A 288 -5.48 -20.47 27.45
C SER A 288 -6.28 -21.58 28.13
N VAL A 289 -6.91 -21.30 29.29
CA VAL A 289 -7.80 -22.25 29.97
C VAL A 289 -9.00 -22.63 29.09
N LEU A 290 -9.61 -21.65 28.42
CA LEU A 290 -10.74 -21.92 27.53
C LEU A 290 -10.32 -22.75 26.30
N GLY A 291 -9.13 -22.45 25.74
CA GLY A 291 -8.52 -23.23 24.67
C GLY A 291 -8.28 -24.69 25.08
N GLU A 292 -7.73 -24.93 26.27
CA GLU A 292 -7.51 -26.28 26.81
C GLU A 292 -8.82 -27.05 27.01
N ILE A 293 -9.87 -26.39 27.51
CA ILE A 293 -11.21 -27.00 27.69
C ILE A 293 -11.81 -27.40 26.34
N LEU A 294 -11.70 -26.53 25.33
CA LEU A 294 -12.24 -26.81 24.00
C LEU A 294 -11.44 -27.88 23.26
N GLU A 295 -10.12 -27.90 23.42
CA GLU A 295 -9.28 -28.99 22.90
C GLU A 295 -9.66 -30.33 23.56
N TRP A 296 -9.91 -30.33 24.87
CA TRP A 296 -10.40 -31.52 25.57
C TRP A 296 -11.77 -31.96 25.07
N LEU A 297 -12.73 -31.03 24.90
CA LEU A 297 -14.04 -31.33 24.33
C LEU A 297 -13.94 -31.85 22.89
N GLY A 298 -13.02 -31.30 22.08
CA GLY A 298 -12.74 -31.78 20.74
C GLY A 298 -12.24 -33.22 20.72
N LYS A 299 -11.35 -33.59 21.66
CA LYS A 299 -10.88 -34.98 21.83
C LYS A 299 -12.02 -35.92 22.25
N VAL A 300 -12.90 -35.49 23.15
CA VAL A 300 -14.10 -36.26 23.55
C VAL A 300 -15.11 -36.38 22.40
N ALA A 301 -15.29 -35.33 21.61
CA ALA A 301 -16.16 -35.37 20.44
C ALA A 301 -15.64 -36.35 19.38
N PHE A 302 -14.32 -36.38 19.17
CA PHE A 302 -13.67 -37.32 18.25
C PHE A 302 -13.80 -38.79 18.70
N THR A 303 -13.77 -39.07 20.01
CA THR A 303 -14.02 -40.43 20.51
C THR A 303 -15.48 -40.88 20.36
N LEU A 304 -16.42 -39.93 20.30
CA LEU A 304 -17.85 -40.20 20.10
C LEU A 304 -18.23 -40.35 18.62
N ASN A 305 -17.62 -39.56 17.74
CA ASN A 305 -17.79 -39.70 16.30
C ASN A 305 -16.50 -39.27 15.56
N PRO A 306 -15.81 -40.19 14.87
CA PRO A 306 -14.58 -39.89 14.14
C PRO A 306 -14.74 -38.85 13.02
N GLU A 307 -15.97 -38.62 12.54
CA GLU A 307 -16.23 -37.61 11.50
C GLU A 307 -16.31 -36.18 12.06
N TRP A 308 -16.39 -36.02 13.37
CA TRP A 308 -16.47 -34.71 14.03
C TRP A 308 -15.07 -34.09 14.18
N LYS A 309 -14.71 -33.22 13.23
CA LYS A 309 -13.41 -32.54 13.15
C LYS A 309 -13.28 -31.32 14.09
N PHE A 310 -13.66 -31.44 15.36
CA PHE A 310 -13.57 -30.33 16.34
C PHE A 310 -12.19 -30.15 16.99
N GLY A 311 -11.15 -30.82 16.51
CA GLY A 311 -9.82 -30.87 17.13
C GLY A 311 -8.87 -29.75 16.74
N LEU A 312 -9.26 -28.48 16.91
CA LEU A 312 -8.31 -27.37 16.80
C LEU A 312 -7.38 -27.39 18.03
N PRO A 313 -6.04 -27.25 17.86
CA PRO A 313 -5.12 -27.05 18.97
C PRO A 313 -5.51 -25.82 19.80
N SER A 314 -5.30 -25.87 21.12
CA SER A 314 -5.55 -24.74 22.03
C SER A 314 -4.87 -23.44 21.57
N GLU A 315 -3.67 -23.52 20.98
CA GLU A 315 -2.97 -22.36 20.42
C GLU A 315 -3.75 -21.68 19.28
N GLU A 316 -4.31 -22.45 18.34
CA GLU A 316 -5.13 -21.92 17.24
C GLU A 316 -6.43 -21.32 17.75
N TYR A 317 -7.03 -21.92 18.79
CA TYR A 317 -8.22 -21.38 19.42
C TYR A 317 -7.97 -20.04 20.10
N VAL A 318 -6.88 -19.92 20.89
CA VAL A 318 -6.49 -18.68 21.57
C VAL A 318 -6.24 -17.58 20.54
N GLN A 319 -5.51 -17.89 19.47
CA GLN A 319 -5.24 -16.93 18.39
C GLN A 319 -6.52 -16.49 17.67
N GLY A 320 -7.41 -17.42 17.32
CA GLY A 320 -8.67 -17.12 16.66
C GLY A 320 -9.63 -16.28 17.52
N ALA A 321 -9.78 -16.64 18.80
CA ALA A 321 -10.63 -15.92 19.73
C ALA A 321 -10.09 -14.52 20.03
N ALA A 322 -8.77 -14.37 20.19
CA ALA A 322 -8.14 -13.07 20.39
C ALA A 322 -8.27 -12.19 19.15
N GLY A 323 -8.11 -12.76 17.94
CA GLY A 323 -8.33 -12.06 16.67
C GLY A 323 -9.79 -11.59 16.50
N LEU A 324 -10.77 -12.44 16.81
CA LEU A 324 -12.18 -12.06 16.79
C LEU A 324 -12.51 -10.95 17.80
N ALA A 325 -12.02 -11.08 19.03
CA ALA A 325 -12.24 -10.06 20.06
C ALA A 325 -11.57 -8.72 19.70
N SER A 326 -10.37 -8.78 19.11
CA SER A 326 -9.67 -7.61 18.56
C SER A 326 -10.52 -6.94 17.50
N SER A 327 -11.10 -7.74 16.60
CA SER A 327 -11.97 -7.23 15.56
C SER A 327 -13.23 -6.58 16.14
N ILE A 328 -13.94 -7.25 17.05
CA ILE A 328 -15.11 -6.66 17.73
C ILE A 328 -14.76 -5.33 18.42
N TYR A 329 -13.58 -5.24 19.04
CA TYR A 329 -13.12 -4.02 19.68
C TYR A 329 -12.87 -2.88 18.67
N HIS A 330 -12.20 -3.17 17.56
CA HIS A 330 -11.97 -2.20 16.49
C HIS A 330 -13.28 -1.71 15.86
N GLN A 331 -14.21 -2.63 15.58
CA GLN A 331 -15.58 -2.34 15.16
C GLN A 331 -16.32 -1.44 16.16
N ALA A 332 -16.26 -1.77 17.46
CA ALA A 332 -16.97 -1.02 18.49
C ALA A 332 -16.45 0.42 18.65
N LEU A 333 -15.15 0.64 18.44
CA LEU A 333 -14.55 1.98 18.47
C LEU A 333 -14.59 2.71 17.12
N GLY A 334 -14.93 2.00 16.04
CA GLY A 334 -14.89 2.51 14.68
C GLY A 334 -13.48 2.89 14.22
N ILE A 335 -12.45 2.19 14.72
CA ILE A 335 -11.05 2.46 14.37
C ILE A 335 -10.59 1.44 13.35
N SER A 336 -10.23 1.90 12.15
CA SER A 336 -9.67 1.04 11.11
C SER A 336 -8.36 0.42 11.56
N THR A 337 -8.15 -0.84 11.20
CA THR A 337 -6.91 -1.58 11.49
C THR A 337 -5.73 -1.19 10.60
N GLY A 338 -5.97 -0.40 9.54
CA GLY A 338 -4.93 0.16 8.69
C GLY A 338 -5.44 1.24 7.74
N ALA A 339 -4.57 1.77 6.88
CA ALA A 339 -4.93 2.85 5.95
C ALA A 339 -6.00 2.45 4.92
N HIS A 340 -6.20 1.16 4.68
CA HIS A 340 -7.29 0.63 3.84
C HIS A 340 -8.68 1.07 4.32
N GLY A 341 -8.83 1.42 5.61
CA GLY A 341 -10.10 1.90 6.16
C GLY A 341 -10.67 3.09 5.40
N SER A 342 -9.82 4.03 4.99
CA SER A 342 -10.21 5.23 4.24
C SER A 342 -10.85 4.94 2.87
N PHE A 343 -10.51 3.80 2.24
CA PHE A 343 -11.12 3.37 0.97
C PHE A 343 -12.57 2.89 1.16
N ARG A 344 -12.92 2.41 2.36
CA ARG A 344 -14.29 1.92 2.64
C ARG A 344 -15.32 3.02 2.74
N ASP A 345 -14.91 4.23 3.09
CA ASP A 345 -15.77 5.41 3.06
C ASP A 345 -16.33 5.66 1.63
N TYR A 346 -15.63 5.19 0.60
CA TYR A 346 -15.98 5.29 -0.81
C TYR A 346 -16.42 3.96 -1.44
N GLN A 347 -16.72 2.94 -0.62
CA GLN A 347 -17.14 1.60 -1.07
C GLN A 347 -16.11 0.88 -1.96
N VAL A 348 -14.82 1.22 -1.82
CA VAL A 348 -13.73 0.58 -2.56
C VAL A 348 -13.22 -0.63 -1.78
N ASP A 349 -13.02 -1.75 -2.47
CA ASP A 349 -12.43 -2.93 -1.86
C ASP A 349 -10.93 -2.75 -1.61
N ALA A 350 -10.54 -2.63 -0.35
CA ALA A 350 -9.14 -2.44 0.04
C ALA A 350 -8.68 -3.38 1.16
N ILE A 351 -7.38 -3.67 1.17
CA ILE A 351 -6.70 -4.43 2.22
C ILE A 351 -5.32 -3.83 2.53
N THR A 352 -4.90 -3.87 3.79
CA THR A 352 -3.53 -3.52 4.19
C THR A 352 -2.73 -4.77 4.48
N LEU A 353 -1.56 -4.88 3.86
CA LEU A 353 -0.58 -5.93 4.06
C LEU A 353 0.65 -5.34 4.73
N GLU A 354 1.03 -5.89 5.88
CA GLU A 354 2.30 -5.57 6.53
C GLU A 354 3.18 -6.82 6.60
N VAL A 355 4.33 -6.76 5.95
CA VAL A 355 5.29 -7.86 5.99
C VAL A 355 6.27 -7.59 7.11
N SER A 356 6.31 -8.48 8.10
CA SER A 356 7.32 -8.49 9.13
C SER A 356 8.43 -9.49 8.79
N LEU A 357 9.63 -8.99 8.56
CA LEU A 357 10.77 -9.82 8.14
C LEU A 357 11.58 -10.29 9.35
N ARG A 358 12.06 -11.54 9.31
CA ARG A 358 12.93 -12.11 10.35
C ARG A 358 14.34 -11.54 10.31
N PHE A 359 14.87 -11.34 9.11
CA PHE A 359 16.26 -10.94 8.88
C PHE A 359 16.32 -9.46 8.53
N SER A 360 17.41 -8.82 8.99
CA SER A 360 17.60 -7.40 8.72
C SER A 360 17.75 -7.11 7.23
N LEU A 361 17.18 -5.99 6.82
CA LEU A 361 17.26 -5.47 5.45
C LEU A 361 18.57 -4.73 5.16
N GLU A 362 19.46 -4.57 6.15
CA GLU A 362 20.79 -3.97 5.97
C GLU A 362 21.63 -4.75 4.97
N ASN A 363 21.57 -6.09 5.01
CA ASN A 363 22.29 -6.94 4.08
C ASN A 363 21.60 -6.93 2.70
N GLU A 364 22.34 -6.50 1.69
CA GLU A 364 21.88 -6.41 0.31
C GLU A 364 21.37 -7.75 -0.26
N MET A 365 22.05 -8.86 0.02
CA MET A 365 21.62 -10.18 -0.47
C MET A 365 20.27 -10.58 0.12
N THR A 366 20.06 -10.30 1.41
CA THR A 366 18.78 -10.54 2.10
C THR A 366 17.69 -9.66 1.49
N ARG A 367 17.99 -8.38 1.25
CA ARG A 367 17.05 -7.42 0.66
C ARG A 367 16.61 -7.86 -0.76
N ILE A 368 17.55 -8.23 -1.61
CA ILE A 368 17.28 -8.74 -2.97
C ILE A 368 16.41 -10.00 -2.92
N SER A 369 16.73 -10.95 -2.03
CA SER A 369 15.95 -12.17 -1.85
C SER A 369 14.50 -11.87 -1.47
N TYR A 370 14.28 -10.97 -0.51
CA TYR A 370 12.92 -10.57 -0.12
C TYR A 370 12.18 -9.79 -1.19
N LEU A 371 12.85 -8.92 -1.94
CA LEU A 371 12.24 -8.19 -3.05
C LEU A 371 11.77 -9.15 -4.14
N LEU A 372 12.54 -10.19 -4.46
CA LEU A 372 12.13 -11.22 -5.41
C LEU A 372 10.93 -12.03 -4.88
N LYS A 373 10.98 -12.41 -3.60
CA LYS A 373 9.90 -13.12 -2.88
C LYS A 373 8.59 -12.33 -2.92
N LEU A 374 8.64 -11.06 -2.53
CA LEU A 374 7.49 -10.17 -2.39
C LEU A 374 7.04 -9.56 -3.73
N GLY A 375 7.91 -9.47 -4.73
CA GLY A 375 7.55 -9.04 -6.08
C GLY A 375 6.52 -9.95 -6.75
N SER A 376 6.43 -11.21 -6.33
CA SER A 376 5.35 -12.12 -6.73
C SER A 376 3.95 -11.68 -6.31
N LEU A 377 3.83 -10.71 -5.39
CA LEU A 377 2.56 -10.05 -5.03
C LEU A 377 1.98 -9.25 -6.21
N GLU A 378 2.73 -9.05 -7.30
CA GLU A 378 2.18 -8.72 -8.62
C GLU A 378 0.92 -9.57 -8.93
N GLY A 379 0.94 -10.86 -8.57
CA GLY A 379 -0.20 -11.77 -8.75
C GLY A 379 -1.50 -11.32 -8.06
N LEU A 380 -1.42 -10.55 -6.96
CA LEU A 380 -2.60 -9.96 -6.32
C LEU A 380 -3.22 -8.89 -7.22
N LEU A 381 -2.40 -7.97 -7.71
CA LEU A 381 -2.85 -6.88 -8.59
C LEU A 381 -3.38 -7.45 -9.90
N CYS A 382 -2.69 -8.45 -10.47
CA CYS A 382 -3.13 -9.19 -11.65
C CYS A 382 -4.45 -9.95 -11.45
N SER A 383 -4.76 -10.42 -10.23
CA SER A 383 -6.02 -11.12 -9.95
C SER A 383 -7.25 -10.23 -10.07
N GLN A 384 -7.06 -8.92 -9.96
CA GLN A 384 -8.11 -7.90 -10.13
C GLN A 384 -8.32 -7.51 -11.60
N GLU A 385 -7.53 -8.07 -12.52
CA GLU A 385 -7.57 -7.83 -13.96
C GLU A 385 -8.19 -9.01 -14.72
N GLN A 386 -9.26 -8.77 -15.49
CA GLN A 386 -9.89 -9.83 -16.29
C GLN A 386 -8.99 -10.31 -17.45
N GLY A 387 -8.17 -9.42 -18.02
CA GLY A 387 -7.29 -9.70 -19.16
C GLY A 387 -6.04 -10.51 -18.82
N CYS A 388 -5.63 -10.54 -17.55
CA CYS A 388 -4.44 -11.29 -17.14
C CYS A 388 -4.63 -12.80 -17.35
N ASN A 389 -5.85 -13.33 -17.20
CA ASN A 389 -6.13 -14.76 -17.35
C ASN A 389 -6.10 -15.28 -18.79
N ASN A 390 -6.44 -14.46 -19.79
CA ASN A 390 -6.58 -14.93 -21.18
C ASN A 390 -5.23 -15.04 -21.91
N HIS A 391 -4.27 -14.15 -21.63
CA HIS A 391 -2.90 -14.28 -22.14
C HIS A 391 -2.10 -15.40 -21.46
N LEU A 392 -2.57 -15.92 -20.33
CA LEU A 392 -1.97 -17.06 -19.63
C LEU A 392 -2.27 -18.39 -20.33
N ASN A 393 -3.38 -18.50 -21.07
CA ASN A 393 -3.72 -19.70 -21.86
C ASN A 393 -3.07 -19.73 -23.25
N SER A 394 -2.71 -18.58 -23.85
CA SER A 394 -2.11 -18.57 -25.19
C SER A 394 -0.63 -19.01 -25.22
N ARG A 395 0.06 -19.05 -24.08
CA ARG A 395 1.46 -19.52 -23.97
C ARG A 395 1.60 -20.99 -23.55
N SER A 396 0.57 -21.62 -23.02
CA SER A 396 0.57 -23.07 -22.72
C SER A 396 0.25 -23.93 -23.95
N VAL A 397 -0.45 -23.38 -24.95
CA VAL A 397 -0.80 -24.11 -26.19
C VAL A 397 0.35 -24.12 -27.22
N GLY A 398 1.29 -23.17 -27.15
CA GLY A 398 2.43 -23.07 -28.09
C GLY A 398 3.59 -24.05 -27.85
N LYS A 399 3.44 -25.06 -26.97
CA LYS A 399 4.51 -26.02 -26.63
C LYS A 399 4.14 -27.50 -26.86
N LEU A 400 3.03 -27.79 -27.53
CA LEU A 400 2.60 -29.16 -27.85
C LEU A 400 2.44 -29.45 -29.35
N GLU A 401 2.78 -28.52 -30.24
CA GLU A 401 2.93 -28.80 -31.67
C GLU A 401 4.39 -28.55 -32.09
N GLY A 402 5.23 -29.57 -31.92
CA GLY A 402 6.63 -29.49 -32.32
C GLY A 402 7.53 -30.55 -31.70
N SER A 403 7.21 -31.83 -31.88
CA SER A 403 8.18 -32.94 -31.90
C SER A 403 7.55 -34.18 -32.50
#